data_AF-A0A8K0PVF7-F1
#
_entry.id   AF-A0A8K0PVF7-F1
#
_cell.length_a   1.000
_cell.length_b   1.000
_cell.length_c   1.000
_cell.angle_alpha   90.00
_cell.angle_beta   90.00
_cell.angle_gamma   90.00
#
_symmetry.space_group_name_H-M   'P 1'
#
loop_
_entity.id
_entity.type
_entity.pdbx_description
1 polymer ?
#
loop_
_entity_poly.entity_id
_entity_poly.type
_entity_poly.pdbx_seq_one_letter_code
_entity_poly.pdbx_strand_id
1 'polypeptide(L)'
;MSSAASVYEGFWMDHDHDGLSGARLTLDAYNATLLIAFIAIFVTICGNRMWSAVRFVLHQSQAGAERRGADDEHLQLLTVHSAMPGIAWDAPKLMWTTIRQTGRRDASKVCYVAVLAFLALFNFVAWTAAGVLSAWVAVSNGPLIYVSPDCGFYADPSDGISFAPAAGFQARLLNSSRIADEYVQTCYNTSSSSNSLCQQFVQQEIRWTGKSNATCPFASGMCLGGDNAAFEMDSNMIDSHITLGLNAAKENRVLYRRKSTCAPVVTREPYAELIPGRYPGEEYALYYYGDTFSSLNYTYQLSTGMSAPGGFMPIPEIARSDAEVTLFFLVQNLLAYTAPVDDLFFAAHTQPTTYELPFSNDTYTLYYNDKLVSVMGCIDQHQICKPGSSEGPNCSALSSAENLWSEVAKLELNQVQQDTAYVIQLEILGGEMLNSIAGRGAVALKAQGTVFNNINVPLPDNQWTLEVGGWFSIALARLQHAMVEYSTGPAHTDSEKYQRDTSSFLARIYANTCNRQKGRQLSSSTNYLTFNGVGLLIISVVGVIVLLISPLLELIVGLRRSGKWSQRHLEWKLHGEFRRVASQSFQLTSPRPGGSGYEP
;
A
#
# COMPACT_ATOMS: atom_id res chain seq x y z
N MET A 1 14.37 -2.72 -0.87
CA MET A 1 14.28 -1.52 -1.73
C MET A 1 15.66 -0.88 -1.77
N SER A 2 16.09 -0.42 -2.95
CA SER A 2 17.32 0.38 -3.10
C SER A 2 17.26 1.66 -2.25
N SER A 3 18.41 2.15 -1.80
CA SER A 3 18.54 3.44 -1.11
C SER A 3 18.23 4.65 -2.01
N ALA A 4 18.17 4.44 -3.33
CA ALA A 4 17.83 5.49 -4.31
C ALA A 4 16.32 5.60 -4.60
N ALA A 5 15.49 4.75 -3.99
CA ALA A 5 14.05 4.81 -4.20
C ALA A 5 13.46 6.11 -3.61
N SER A 6 12.65 6.79 -4.42
CA SER A 6 12.00 8.05 -4.08
C SER A 6 10.49 7.97 -4.34
N VAL A 7 9.76 9.02 -3.97
CA VAL A 7 8.32 9.14 -4.24
C VAL A 7 8.13 10.13 -5.38
N TYR A 8 7.19 9.83 -6.28
CA TYR A 8 6.82 10.76 -7.34
C TYR A 8 6.26 12.08 -6.76
N GLU A 9 6.90 13.19 -7.09
CA GLU A 9 6.41 14.53 -6.80
C GLU A 9 5.71 15.13 -8.02
N GLY A 10 4.48 15.61 -7.82
CA GLY A 10 3.66 16.18 -8.89
C GLY A 10 2.25 15.62 -8.94
N PHE A 11 1.55 15.94 -10.03
CA PHE A 11 0.18 15.51 -10.26
C PHE A 11 0.13 14.09 -10.83
N TRP A 12 -0.72 13.25 -10.26
CA TRP A 12 -0.96 11.89 -10.74
C TRP A 12 -2.43 11.49 -10.51
N MET A 13 -2.84 10.40 -11.14
CA MET A 13 -4.21 9.88 -11.05
C MET A 13 -4.24 8.64 -10.18
N ASP A 14 -4.91 8.72 -9.05
CA ASP A 14 -5.25 7.57 -8.21
C ASP A 14 -6.47 6.86 -8.76
N HIS A 15 -6.23 5.70 -9.38
CA HIS A 15 -7.29 4.90 -10.00
C HIS A 15 -8.13 4.10 -9.00
N ASP A 16 -7.95 4.27 -7.68
CA ASP A 16 -8.95 3.81 -6.70
C ASP A 16 -10.28 4.56 -6.88
N HIS A 17 -10.22 5.77 -7.45
CA HIS A 17 -11.36 6.64 -7.67
C HIS A 17 -11.62 6.86 -9.17
N ASP A 18 -12.88 6.95 -9.56
CA ASP A 18 -13.26 7.15 -10.96
C ASP A 18 -13.14 8.63 -11.39
N GLY A 19 -12.67 8.85 -12.62
CA GLY A 19 -12.58 10.18 -13.25
C GLY A 19 -11.68 11.16 -12.48
N LEU A 20 -12.07 12.45 -12.48
CA LEU A 20 -11.27 13.52 -11.88
C LEU A 20 -11.14 13.41 -10.35
N SER A 21 -12.02 12.66 -9.68
CA SER A 21 -11.96 12.47 -8.23
C SER A 21 -10.69 11.74 -7.76
N GLY A 22 -10.03 11.02 -8.67
CA GLY A 22 -8.71 10.40 -8.47
C GLY A 22 -7.53 11.36 -8.61
N ALA A 23 -7.72 12.62 -8.99
CA ALA A 23 -6.59 13.56 -9.11
C ALA A 23 -5.90 13.76 -7.76
N ARG A 24 -4.58 13.57 -7.73
CA ARG A 24 -3.72 13.75 -6.55
C ARG A 24 -2.54 14.64 -6.89
N LEU A 25 -2.05 15.38 -5.91
CA LEU A 25 -0.77 16.10 -5.97
C LEU A 25 0.09 15.63 -4.80
N THR A 26 1.23 15.01 -5.07
CA THR A 26 2.17 14.60 -4.03
C THR A 26 3.35 15.57 -3.99
N LEU A 27 3.71 16.01 -2.78
CA LEU A 27 4.83 16.91 -2.52
C LEU A 27 5.62 16.39 -1.30
N ASP A 28 6.89 16.74 -1.24
CA ASP A 28 7.68 16.57 -0.02
C ASP A 28 7.11 17.41 1.15
N ALA A 29 7.46 17.07 2.38
CA ALA A 29 6.93 17.74 3.57
C ALA A 29 7.16 19.25 3.58
N TYR A 30 8.29 19.72 3.02
CA TYR A 30 8.61 21.14 2.95
C TYR A 30 7.66 21.88 2.01
N ASN A 31 7.57 21.48 0.74
CA ASN A 31 6.69 22.15 -0.22
C ASN A 31 5.20 21.94 0.12
N ALA A 32 4.84 20.80 0.69
CA ALA A 32 3.49 20.56 1.20
C ALA A 32 3.10 21.57 2.29
N THR A 33 4.01 21.85 3.23
CA THR A 33 3.76 22.84 4.30
C THR A 33 3.61 24.24 3.73
N LEU A 34 4.42 24.61 2.74
CA LEU A 34 4.29 25.89 2.03
C LEU A 34 2.94 26.00 1.31
N LEU A 35 2.49 24.93 0.64
CA LEU A 35 1.20 24.91 -0.06
C LEU A 35 0.03 25.07 0.92
N ILE A 36 0.06 24.37 2.06
CA ILE A 36 -0.97 24.50 3.12
C ILE A 36 -1.03 25.96 3.61
N ALA A 37 0.14 26.56 3.90
CA ALA A 37 0.20 27.96 4.33
C ALA A 37 -0.33 28.92 3.26
N PHE A 38 0.04 28.71 1.99
CA PHE A 38 -0.46 29.50 0.86
C PHE A 38 -1.98 29.42 0.74
N ILE A 39 -2.56 28.22 0.80
CA ILE A 39 -4.01 28.02 0.71
C ILE A 39 -4.73 28.73 1.86
N ALA A 40 -4.23 28.62 3.08
CA ALA A 40 -4.82 29.30 4.24
C ALA A 40 -4.81 30.84 4.09
N ILE A 41 -3.69 31.41 3.61
CA ILE A 41 -3.57 32.84 3.31
C ILE A 41 -4.54 33.24 2.18
N PHE A 42 -4.59 32.44 1.11
CA PHE A 42 -5.46 32.68 -0.03
C PHE A 42 -6.95 32.71 0.37
N VAL A 43 -7.40 31.73 1.15
CA VAL A 43 -8.77 31.68 1.70
C VAL A 43 -9.06 32.89 2.59
N THR A 44 -8.09 33.32 3.41
CA THR A 44 -8.22 34.52 4.25
C THR A 44 -8.39 35.80 3.41
N ILE A 45 -7.63 35.95 2.32
CA ILE A 45 -7.78 37.08 1.38
C ILE A 45 -9.16 37.03 0.72
N CYS A 46 -9.63 35.86 0.30
CA CYS A 46 -10.96 35.67 -0.25
C CYS A 46 -12.06 36.11 0.72
N GLY A 47 -11.95 35.73 2.01
CA GLY A 47 -12.88 36.15 3.05
C GLY A 47 -12.95 37.67 3.24
N ASN A 48 -11.80 38.34 3.21
CA ASN A 48 -11.74 39.81 3.27
C ASN A 48 -12.40 40.48 2.05
N ARG A 49 -12.25 39.89 0.86
CA ARG A 49 -12.91 40.38 -0.37
C ARG A 49 -14.42 40.12 -0.34
N MET A 50 -14.86 38.96 0.13
CA MET A 50 -16.27 38.66 0.33
C MET A 50 -16.92 39.65 1.29
N TRP A 51 -16.25 39.96 2.42
CA TRP A 51 -16.74 40.98 3.35
C TRP A 51 -16.86 42.36 2.70
N SER A 52 -15.94 42.72 1.80
CA SER A 52 -16.03 43.97 1.05
C SER A 52 -17.25 44.02 0.12
N ALA A 53 -17.59 42.91 -0.53
CA ALA A 53 -18.81 42.78 -1.33
C ALA A 53 -20.08 42.89 -0.47
N VAL A 54 -20.12 42.24 0.71
CA VAL A 54 -21.25 42.34 1.65
C VAL A 54 -21.45 43.78 2.11
N ARG A 55 -20.38 44.47 2.50
CA ARG A 55 -20.43 45.90 2.89
C ARG A 55 -20.93 46.79 1.76
N PHE A 56 -20.49 46.53 0.53
CA PHE A 56 -20.97 47.26 -0.65
C PHE A 56 -22.48 47.07 -0.84
N VAL A 57 -22.99 45.84 -0.79
CA VAL A 57 -24.43 45.57 -0.94
C VAL A 57 -25.24 46.21 0.19
N LEU A 58 -24.80 46.08 1.44
CA LEU A 58 -25.45 46.71 2.59
C LEU A 58 -25.49 48.23 2.44
N HIS A 59 -24.36 48.86 2.10
CA HIS A 59 -24.31 50.30 1.84
C HIS A 59 -25.27 50.71 0.71
N GLN A 60 -25.29 49.96 -0.40
CA GLN A 60 -26.19 50.24 -1.52
C GLN A 60 -27.67 50.11 -1.15
N SER A 61 -28.03 49.23 -0.21
CA SER A 61 -29.41 49.11 0.30
C SER A 61 -29.83 50.34 1.14
N GLN A 62 -28.88 50.96 1.83
CA GLN A 62 -29.13 52.10 2.73
C GLN A 62 -29.10 53.46 2.03
N ALA A 63 -28.26 53.60 1.00
CA ALA A 63 -27.91 54.90 0.42
C ALA A 63 -29.04 55.61 -0.36
N GLY A 64 -30.30 55.14 -0.33
CA GLY A 64 -31.41 55.86 -0.99
C GLY A 64 -32.63 56.19 -0.16
N ALA A 65 -32.50 56.31 1.16
CA ALA A 65 -33.51 56.98 1.98
C ALA A 65 -33.42 58.51 1.76
N GLU A 66 -34.48 59.12 1.22
CA GLU A 66 -34.60 60.55 0.86
C GLU A 66 -34.69 61.52 2.07
N ARG A 67 -34.51 61.05 3.30
CA ARG A 67 -34.39 61.87 4.52
C ARG A 67 -33.24 61.32 5.37
N ARG A 68 -32.14 62.08 5.49
CA ARG A 68 -30.95 61.67 6.26
C ARG A 68 -30.75 62.57 7.47
N GLY A 69 -30.68 61.97 8.66
CA GLY A 69 -30.10 62.60 9.84
C GLY A 69 -28.61 62.25 9.99
N ALA A 70 -27.90 62.95 10.88
CA ALA A 70 -26.48 62.67 11.18
C ALA A 70 -26.22 61.21 11.60
N ASP A 71 -27.20 60.57 12.24
CA ASP A 71 -27.13 59.17 12.66
C ASP A 71 -27.11 58.19 11.48
N ASP A 72 -27.81 58.50 10.37
CA ASP A 72 -27.86 57.63 9.19
C ASP A 72 -26.55 57.69 8.40
N GLU A 73 -25.89 58.85 8.40
CA GLU A 73 -24.57 59.07 7.81
C GLU A 73 -23.48 58.36 8.63
N HIS A 74 -23.56 58.43 9.95
CA HIS A 74 -22.70 57.65 10.87
C HIS A 74 -22.81 56.14 10.63
N LEU A 75 -24.02 55.62 10.41
CA LEU A 75 -24.25 54.19 10.17
C LEU A 75 -23.69 53.72 8.82
N GLN A 76 -23.75 54.57 7.79
CA GLN A 76 -23.16 54.30 6.48
C GLN A 76 -21.63 54.30 6.55
N LEU A 77 -21.03 55.28 7.23
CA LEU A 77 -19.58 55.34 7.46
C LEU A 77 -19.07 54.10 8.21
N LEU A 78 -19.81 53.66 9.24
CA LEU A 78 -19.51 52.43 9.97
C LEU A 78 -19.56 51.19 9.05
N THR A 79 -20.53 51.11 8.16
CA THR A 79 -20.67 50.01 7.19
C THR A 79 -19.51 49.98 6.19
N VAL A 80 -18.93 51.14 5.82
CA VAL A 80 -17.81 51.24 4.89
C VAL A 80 -16.46 50.95 5.57
N HIS A 81 -16.25 51.44 6.79
CA HIS A 81 -14.94 51.43 7.47
C HIS A 81 -14.67 50.17 8.28
N SER A 82 -15.69 49.37 8.52
CA SER A 82 -15.61 48.18 9.32
C SER A 82 -14.72 47.07 8.73
N ALA A 83 -13.68 46.68 9.48
CA ALA A 83 -12.95 45.43 9.26
C ALA A 83 -13.63 44.27 10.03
N MET A 84 -13.47 43.03 9.56
CA MET A 84 -14.11 41.85 10.15
C MET A 84 -13.89 41.72 11.68
N PRO A 85 -12.64 41.81 12.22
CA PRO A 85 -12.42 41.69 13.67
C PRO A 85 -12.84 42.96 14.44
N GLY A 86 -12.76 44.12 13.79
CA GLY A 86 -13.01 45.42 14.42
C GLY A 86 -14.48 45.60 14.83
N ILE A 87 -15.44 45.21 13.99
CA ILE A 87 -16.86 45.33 14.38
C ILE A 87 -17.19 44.38 15.53
N ALA A 88 -16.70 43.14 15.52
CA ALA A 88 -17.04 42.21 16.60
C ALA A 88 -16.62 42.74 17.98
N TRP A 89 -15.47 43.43 18.03
CA TRP A 89 -14.96 44.05 19.25
C TRP A 89 -15.68 45.35 19.62
N ASP A 90 -16.03 46.18 18.63
CA ASP A 90 -16.65 47.48 18.85
C ASP A 90 -18.19 47.42 18.92
N ALA A 91 -18.81 46.33 18.47
CA ALA A 91 -20.26 46.13 18.41
C ALA A 91 -20.96 46.29 19.76
N PRO A 92 -20.45 45.78 20.90
CA PRO A 92 -21.08 45.99 22.20
C PRO A 92 -21.08 47.46 22.62
N LYS A 93 -19.97 48.17 22.37
CA LYS A 93 -19.83 49.60 22.66
C LYS A 93 -20.75 50.42 21.77
N LEU A 94 -20.81 50.08 20.48
CA LEU A 94 -21.64 50.77 19.50
C LEU A 94 -23.12 50.53 19.77
N MET A 95 -23.52 49.30 20.09
CA MET A 95 -24.88 48.96 20.47
C MET A 95 -25.28 49.68 21.76
N TRP A 96 -24.38 49.75 22.75
CA TRP A 96 -24.60 50.48 23.99
C TRP A 96 -24.76 51.99 23.77
N THR A 97 -23.91 52.62 22.95
CA THR A 97 -24.01 54.05 22.65
C THR A 97 -25.27 54.37 21.84
N THR A 98 -25.62 53.55 20.85
CA THR A 98 -26.85 53.73 20.06
C THR A 98 -28.09 53.59 20.95
N ILE A 99 -28.15 52.59 21.84
CA ILE A 99 -29.25 52.41 22.81
C ILE A 99 -29.36 53.61 23.76
N ARG A 100 -28.22 54.16 24.21
CA ARG A 100 -28.18 55.33 25.11
C ARG A 100 -28.59 56.63 24.43
N GLN A 101 -28.19 56.85 23.18
CA GLN A 101 -28.39 58.13 22.48
C GLN A 101 -29.79 58.25 21.85
N THR A 102 -30.40 57.16 21.39
CA THR A 102 -31.66 57.21 20.63
C THR A 102 -32.92 56.89 21.45
N GLY A 103 -32.78 56.29 22.64
CA GLY A 103 -33.92 55.77 23.41
C GLY A 103 -34.71 54.68 22.66
N ARG A 104 -35.77 54.13 23.27
CA ARG A 104 -36.58 53.00 22.71
C ARG A 104 -37.28 53.27 21.37
N ARG A 105 -37.12 54.44 20.73
CA ARG A 105 -37.90 54.87 19.56
C ARG A 105 -37.39 54.40 18.20
N ASP A 106 -36.11 53.99 18.07
CA ASP A 106 -35.52 53.56 16.79
C ASP A 106 -34.99 52.10 16.83
N ALA A 107 -35.86 51.15 17.18
CA ALA A 107 -35.54 49.72 17.23
C ALA A 107 -34.93 49.18 15.91
N SER A 108 -35.27 49.79 14.77
CA SER A 108 -34.72 49.44 13.45
C SER A 108 -33.21 49.68 13.34
N LYS A 109 -32.66 50.74 13.95
CA LYS A 109 -31.23 51.07 13.89
C LYS A 109 -30.40 50.14 14.78
N VAL A 110 -30.91 49.86 15.98
CA VAL A 110 -30.32 48.86 16.90
C VAL A 110 -30.33 47.47 16.27
N CYS A 111 -31.43 47.10 15.59
CA CYS A 111 -31.52 45.85 14.83
C CYS A 111 -30.50 45.80 13.69
N TYR A 112 -30.31 46.88 12.93
CA TYR A 112 -29.31 46.92 11.86
C TYR A 112 -27.87 46.75 12.38
N VAL A 113 -27.49 47.45 13.45
CA VAL A 113 -26.16 47.30 14.06
C VAL A 113 -25.94 45.87 14.55
N ALA A 114 -26.95 45.25 15.15
CA ALA A 114 -26.90 43.85 15.57
C ALA A 114 -26.75 42.88 14.38
N VAL A 115 -27.48 43.12 13.28
CA VAL A 115 -27.35 42.32 12.04
C VAL A 115 -25.97 42.49 11.41
N LEU A 116 -25.45 43.71 11.33
CA LEU A 116 -24.11 43.97 10.79
C LEU A 116 -23.03 43.29 11.64
N ALA A 117 -23.13 43.38 12.97
CA ALA A 117 -22.21 42.71 13.89
C ALA A 117 -22.28 41.19 13.77
N PHE A 118 -23.49 40.62 13.66
CA PHE A 118 -23.70 39.20 13.42
C PHE A 118 -23.09 38.76 12.09
N LEU A 119 -23.34 39.48 10.99
CA LEU A 119 -22.79 39.15 9.67
C LEU A 119 -21.26 39.25 9.65
N ALA A 120 -20.68 40.23 10.33
CA ALA A 120 -19.23 40.38 10.45
C ALA A 120 -18.61 39.23 11.24
N LEU A 121 -19.19 38.89 12.40
CA LEU A 121 -18.74 37.77 13.24
C LEU A 121 -18.89 36.43 12.51
N PHE A 122 -20.05 36.20 11.88
CA PHE A 122 -20.32 35.00 11.12
C PHE A 122 -19.32 34.84 9.97
N ASN A 123 -19.09 35.89 9.17
CA ASN A 123 -18.09 35.83 8.11
C ASN A 123 -16.68 35.59 8.67
N PHE A 124 -16.30 36.27 9.77
CA PHE A 124 -14.99 36.08 10.39
C PHE A 124 -14.78 34.62 10.82
N VAL A 125 -15.74 34.06 11.56
CA VAL A 125 -15.70 32.67 12.02
C VAL A 125 -15.72 31.70 10.83
N ALA A 126 -16.61 31.90 9.87
CA ALA A 126 -16.75 31.01 8.70
C ALA A 126 -15.47 30.99 7.86
N TRP A 127 -14.86 32.13 7.55
CA TRP A 127 -13.65 32.19 6.73
C TRP A 127 -12.39 31.78 7.49
N THR A 128 -12.33 32.03 8.81
CA THR A 128 -11.24 31.51 9.66
C THR A 128 -11.33 29.99 9.74
N ALA A 129 -12.53 29.44 9.97
CA ALA A 129 -12.76 28.00 9.97
C ALA A 129 -12.46 27.39 8.60
N ALA A 130 -12.86 28.02 7.50
CA ALA A 130 -12.53 27.58 6.15
C ALA A 130 -11.02 27.58 5.89
N GLY A 131 -10.28 28.58 6.40
CA GLY A 131 -8.82 28.63 6.34
C GLY A 131 -8.17 27.46 7.06
N VAL A 132 -8.61 27.15 8.28
CA VAL A 132 -8.08 26.01 9.05
C VAL A 132 -8.45 24.67 8.41
N LEU A 133 -9.72 24.52 8.01
CA LEU A 133 -10.23 23.29 7.37
C LEU A 133 -9.66 23.08 5.96
N SER A 134 -9.13 24.11 5.30
CA SER A 134 -8.48 23.96 3.99
C SER A 134 -7.26 23.04 4.02
N ALA A 135 -6.62 22.89 5.19
CA ALA A 135 -5.54 21.93 5.39
C ALA A 135 -6.00 20.47 5.23
N TRP A 136 -7.30 20.18 5.38
CA TRP A 136 -7.86 18.83 5.23
C TRP A 136 -7.84 18.32 3.78
N VAL A 137 -7.50 19.17 2.82
CA VAL A 137 -7.22 18.75 1.44
C VAL A 137 -5.94 17.90 1.38
N ALA A 138 -5.04 18.04 2.36
CA ALA A 138 -3.91 17.14 2.54
C ALA A 138 -4.37 15.85 3.25
N VAL A 139 -4.08 14.72 2.61
CA VAL A 139 -4.33 13.38 3.16
C VAL A 139 -3.04 12.90 3.80
N SER A 140 -3.01 12.80 5.13
CA SER A 140 -1.92 12.14 5.85
C SER A 140 -1.94 10.64 5.58
N ASN A 141 -0.77 10.04 5.35
CA ASN A 141 -0.62 8.62 5.01
C ASN A 141 -1.41 8.19 3.75
N GLY A 142 -1.63 9.11 2.81
CA GLY A 142 -2.24 8.79 1.52
C GLY A 142 -1.38 7.84 0.67
N PRO A 143 -1.96 7.23 -0.39
CA PRO A 143 -1.19 6.43 -1.32
C PRO A 143 -0.11 7.29 -2.00
N LEU A 144 1.04 6.67 -2.27
CA LEU A 144 2.19 7.27 -2.93
C LEU A 144 2.56 6.43 -4.15
N ILE A 145 3.15 7.04 -5.17
CA ILE A 145 3.75 6.33 -6.30
C ILE A 145 5.26 6.27 -6.08
N TYR A 146 5.82 5.07 -6.13
CA TYR A 146 7.26 4.89 -6.05
C TYR A 146 7.93 5.18 -7.40
N VAL A 147 9.08 5.85 -7.33
CA VAL A 147 9.92 6.14 -8.49
C VAL A 147 11.37 5.91 -8.09
N SER A 148 12.07 5.07 -8.85
CA SER A 148 13.48 4.79 -8.63
C SER A 148 14.23 4.77 -9.96
N PRO A 149 15.45 5.34 -10.03
CA PRO A 149 16.32 5.12 -11.18
C PRO A 149 16.69 3.64 -11.33
N ASP A 150 16.60 2.86 -10.25
CA ASP A 150 16.87 1.43 -10.21
C ASP A 150 15.65 0.58 -10.57
N CYS A 151 14.55 1.20 -11.03
CA CYS A 151 13.44 0.43 -11.54
C CYS A 151 13.84 -0.34 -12.81
N GLY A 152 13.54 -1.64 -12.86
CA GLY A 152 13.74 -2.43 -14.06
C GLY A 152 13.85 -3.92 -13.82
N PHE A 153 14.11 -4.63 -14.91
CA PHE A 153 14.47 -6.04 -14.87
C PHE A 153 15.96 -6.19 -14.55
N TYR A 154 16.27 -7.10 -13.64
CA TYR A 154 17.65 -7.43 -13.29
C TYR A 154 17.91 -8.89 -13.65
N ALA A 155 19.07 -9.14 -14.23
CA ALA A 155 19.50 -10.47 -14.63
C ALA A 155 21.01 -10.62 -14.38
N ASP A 156 21.45 -11.87 -14.24
CA ASP A 156 22.88 -12.16 -14.27
C ASP A 156 23.33 -12.23 -15.74
N PRO A 157 24.28 -11.39 -16.18
CA PRO A 157 24.76 -11.40 -17.56
C PRO A 157 25.50 -12.69 -17.94
N SER A 158 25.86 -13.54 -16.97
CA SER A 158 26.50 -14.84 -17.20
C SER A 158 25.52 -16.00 -17.38
N ASP A 159 24.20 -15.78 -17.21
CA ASP A 159 23.15 -16.79 -17.41
C ASP A 159 22.88 -17.04 -18.92
N GLY A 160 23.89 -17.58 -19.61
CA GLY A 160 23.68 -18.32 -20.86
C GLY A 160 23.35 -19.77 -20.55
N ILE A 161 22.06 -20.12 -20.42
CA ILE A 161 21.53 -21.51 -20.33
C ILE A 161 22.39 -22.45 -19.45
N SER A 162 22.89 -21.97 -18.32
CA SER A 162 23.63 -22.78 -17.35
C SER A 162 22.78 -22.92 -16.11
N PHE A 163 22.21 -24.11 -15.90
CA PHE A 163 21.43 -24.51 -14.72
C PHE A 163 22.24 -24.54 -13.41
N ALA A 164 23.49 -24.06 -13.41
CA ALA A 164 24.24 -23.81 -12.20
C ALA A 164 23.78 -22.45 -11.67
N PRO A 165 23.09 -22.37 -10.52
CA PRO A 165 22.62 -21.09 -10.03
C PRO A 165 23.83 -20.21 -9.73
N ALA A 166 23.95 -19.07 -10.43
CA ALA A 166 24.93 -18.08 -10.05
C ALA A 166 24.72 -17.75 -8.55
N ALA A 167 25.79 -17.75 -7.76
CA ALA A 167 25.71 -17.58 -6.30
C ALA A 167 24.89 -16.35 -5.87
N GLY A 168 24.85 -15.31 -6.71
CA GLY A 168 24.02 -14.11 -6.51
C GLY A 168 22.51 -14.38 -6.58
N PHE A 169 22.04 -15.18 -7.53
CA PHE A 169 20.62 -15.55 -7.65
C PHE A 169 20.14 -16.34 -6.42
N GLN A 170 20.95 -17.30 -5.95
CA GLN A 170 20.63 -18.09 -4.75
C GLN A 170 20.60 -17.23 -3.49
N ALA A 171 21.58 -16.34 -3.32
CA ALA A 171 21.60 -15.41 -2.21
C ALA A 171 20.37 -14.50 -2.20
N ARG A 172 19.95 -13.99 -3.37
CA ARG A 172 18.73 -13.20 -3.52
C ARG A 172 17.49 -14.00 -3.14
N LEU A 173 17.36 -15.23 -3.65
CA LEU A 173 16.21 -16.09 -3.39
C LEU A 173 16.06 -16.40 -1.90
N LEU A 174 17.18 -16.71 -1.24
CA LEU A 174 17.25 -16.93 0.21
C LEU A 174 16.87 -15.67 1.00
N ASN A 175 17.43 -14.51 0.64
CA ASN A 175 17.12 -13.27 1.32
C ASN A 175 15.63 -12.90 1.19
N SER A 176 15.08 -13.02 -0.02
CA SER A 176 13.65 -12.79 -0.30
C SER A 176 12.76 -13.75 0.52
N SER A 177 13.15 -15.03 0.66
CA SER A 177 12.40 -16.00 1.46
C SER A 177 12.37 -15.64 2.95
N ARG A 178 13.48 -15.15 3.49
CA ARG A 178 13.62 -14.76 4.91
C ARG A 178 12.80 -13.52 5.22
N ILE A 179 12.92 -12.49 4.38
CA ILE A 179 12.16 -11.24 4.54
C ILE A 179 10.65 -11.53 4.48
N ALA A 180 10.21 -12.35 3.53
CA ALA A 180 8.80 -12.71 3.40
C ALA A 180 8.29 -13.53 4.60
N ASP A 181 9.08 -14.45 5.15
CA ASP A 181 8.70 -15.20 6.35
C ASP A 181 8.63 -14.32 7.60
N GLU A 182 9.61 -13.43 7.79
CA GLU A 182 9.55 -12.44 8.88
C GLU A 182 8.31 -11.54 8.76
N TYR A 183 7.96 -11.13 7.53
CA TYR A 183 6.76 -10.36 7.26
C TYR A 183 5.49 -11.15 7.59
N VAL A 184 5.37 -12.41 7.14
CA VAL A 184 4.22 -13.26 7.44
C VAL A 184 4.08 -13.46 8.95
N GLN A 185 5.15 -13.78 9.66
CA GLN A 185 5.09 -13.99 11.12
C GLN A 185 4.70 -12.73 11.89
N THR A 186 5.11 -11.56 11.41
CA THR A 186 4.85 -10.28 12.08
C THR A 186 3.48 -9.69 11.73
N CYS A 187 3.07 -9.83 10.47
CA CYS A 187 1.98 -9.05 9.87
C CYS A 187 0.78 -9.87 9.40
N TYR A 188 0.90 -11.16 9.12
CA TYR A 188 -0.29 -11.93 8.72
C TYR A 188 -1.11 -12.31 9.95
N ASN A 189 -2.44 -12.28 9.84
CA ASN A 189 -3.37 -12.58 10.94
C ASN A 189 -3.22 -11.68 12.19
N THR A 190 -2.53 -10.53 12.09
CA THR A 190 -2.42 -9.57 13.20
C THR A 190 -3.21 -8.30 12.91
N SER A 191 -3.99 -7.86 13.89
CA SER A 191 -4.73 -6.57 13.84
C SER A 191 -3.82 -5.36 14.09
N SER A 192 -2.53 -5.60 14.31
CA SER A 192 -1.56 -4.65 14.86
C SER A 192 -1.09 -3.66 13.80
N SER A 193 -1.93 -2.67 13.49
CA SER A 193 -1.59 -1.58 12.56
C SER A 193 -0.47 -0.66 13.05
N SER A 194 0.14 -0.91 14.21
CA SER A 194 1.20 -0.06 14.80
C SER A 194 2.60 -0.38 14.28
N ASN A 195 2.84 -1.56 13.71
CA ASN A 195 4.14 -1.88 13.13
C ASN A 195 4.25 -1.28 11.72
N SER A 196 5.24 -0.40 11.52
CA SER A 196 5.46 0.26 10.23
C SER A 196 5.84 -0.73 9.12
N LEU A 197 6.42 -1.89 9.46
CA LEU A 197 6.67 -2.98 8.52
C LEU A 197 5.37 -3.44 7.85
N CYS A 198 4.30 -3.64 8.62
CA CYS A 198 3.02 -4.12 8.13
C CYS A 198 2.29 -3.12 7.21
N GLN A 199 2.73 -1.86 7.22
CA GLN A 199 2.19 -0.81 6.37
C GLN A 199 2.96 -0.64 5.05
N GLN A 200 3.94 -1.49 4.74
CA GLN A 200 4.75 -1.36 3.52
C GLN A 200 3.93 -1.53 2.22
N PHE A 201 2.94 -2.43 2.23
CA PHE A 201 2.13 -2.76 1.06
C PHE A 201 0.76 -2.07 1.07
N VAL A 202 0.12 -2.00 -0.11
CA VAL A 202 -1.25 -1.44 -0.25
C VAL A 202 -2.24 -2.26 0.58
N GLN A 203 -2.12 -3.60 0.52
CA GLN A 203 -2.78 -4.55 1.40
C GLN A 203 -1.75 -5.29 2.24
N GLN A 204 -2.01 -5.41 3.55
CA GLN A 204 -1.09 -6.06 4.50
C GLN A 204 -0.93 -7.56 4.23
N GLU A 205 -2.01 -8.25 3.88
CA GLU A 205 -1.98 -9.70 3.64
C GLU A 205 -2.76 -10.06 2.38
N ILE A 206 -2.26 -11.03 1.61
CA ILE A 206 -3.05 -11.69 0.58
C ILE A 206 -3.76 -12.87 1.25
N ARG A 207 -5.06 -12.70 1.49
CA ARG A 207 -5.89 -13.76 2.07
C ARG A 207 -6.10 -14.88 1.08
N TRP A 208 -5.97 -16.10 1.58
CA TRP A 208 -6.19 -17.32 0.82
C TRP A 208 -7.12 -18.26 1.59
N THR A 209 -7.72 -19.20 0.87
CA THR A 209 -8.63 -20.21 1.40
C THR A 209 -8.01 -21.59 1.29
N GLY A 210 -8.03 -22.34 2.39
CA GLY A 210 -7.62 -23.74 2.42
C GLY A 210 -8.83 -24.66 2.36
N LYS A 211 -8.74 -25.72 1.57
CA LYS A 211 -9.71 -26.80 1.49
C LYS A 211 -9.04 -28.12 1.84
N SER A 212 -9.41 -28.65 3.01
CA SER A 212 -9.07 -30.02 3.41
C SER A 212 -9.90 -31.03 2.63
N ASN A 213 -9.43 -32.28 2.58
CA ASN A 213 -10.04 -33.37 1.83
C ASN A 213 -10.19 -33.06 0.33
N ALA A 214 -9.20 -32.38 -0.23
CA ALA A 214 -9.10 -32.17 -1.66
C ALA A 214 -8.66 -33.47 -2.35
N THR A 215 -8.97 -33.57 -3.64
CA THR A 215 -8.56 -34.71 -4.46
C THR A 215 -7.03 -34.72 -4.60
N CYS A 216 -6.44 -35.91 -4.47
CA CYS A 216 -5.02 -36.13 -4.70
C CYS A 216 -4.64 -35.65 -6.12
N PRO A 217 -3.62 -34.79 -6.27
CA PRO A 217 -3.23 -34.29 -7.58
C PRO A 217 -2.51 -35.34 -8.43
N PHE A 218 -2.11 -36.46 -7.83
CA PHE A 218 -1.35 -37.54 -8.45
C PHE A 218 -2.23 -38.77 -8.73
N ALA A 219 -1.65 -39.79 -9.34
CA ALA A 219 -2.35 -41.05 -9.61
C ALA A 219 -2.90 -41.70 -8.33
N SER A 220 -3.99 -42.46 -8.47
CA SER A 220 -4.65 -43.13 -7.36
C SER A 220 -3.66 -44.00 -6.59
N GLY A 221 -3.64 -43.86 -5.25
CA GLY A 221 -2.71 -44.56 -4.37
C GLY A 221 -1.34 -43.90 -4.16
N MET A 222 -1.04 -42.78 -4.85
CA MET A 222 0.21 -42.02 -4.61
C MET A 222 0.17 -41.17 -3.34
N CYS A 223 -0.99 -40.61 -3.00
CA CYS A 223 -1.16 -39.85 -1.77
C CYS A 223 -1.32 -40.80 -0.56
N LEU A 224 -0.54 -40.58 0.49
CA LEU A 224 -0.51 -41.44 1.68
C LEU A 224 -1.84 -41.44 2.43
N GLY A 225 -2.53 -40.30 2.51
CA GLY A 225 -3.85 -40.17 3.12
C GLY A 225 -5.01 -40.69 2.26
N GLY A 226 -4.73 -41.18 1.04
CA GLY A 226 -5.74 -41.57 0.05
C GLY A 226 -6.12 -40.47 -0.93
N ASP A 227 -6.97 -40.82 -1.89
CA ASP A 227 -7.27 -39.99 -3.07
C ASP A 227 -8.07 -38.71 -2.78
N ASN A 228 -8.58 -38.54 -1.55
CA ASN A 228 -9.36 -37.37 -1.13
C ASN A 228 -8.85 -36.79 0.19
N ALA A 229 -7.55 -36.90 0.48
CA ALA A 229 -6.94 -36.38 1.71
C ALA A 229 -5.88 -35.30 1.44
N ALA A 230 -5.84 -34.75 0.23
CA ALA A 230 -4.94 -33.64 -0.09
C ALA A 230 -5.44 -32.32 0.54
N PHE A 231 -4.55 -31.33 0.57
CA PHE A 231 -4.86 -29.98 1.02
C PHE A 231 -4.65 -29.01 -0.14
N GLU A 232 -5.71 -28.31 -0.51
CA GLU A 232 -5.74 -27.34 -1.59
C GLU A 232 -5.75 -25.92 -1.02
N MET A 233 -4.85 -25.08 -1.50
CA MET A 233 -4.70 -23.68 -1.11
C MET A 233 -4.96 -22.80 -2.32
N ASP A 234 -5.85 -21.83 -2.17
CA ASP A 234 -6.28 -20.95 -3.25
C ASP A 234 -6.17 -19.49 -2.82
N SER A 235 -5.41 -18.70 -3.59
CA SER A 235 -5.25 -17.27 -3.32
C SER A 235 -6.52 -16.46 -3.58
N ASN A 236 -7.54 -17.07 -4.19
CA ASN A 236 -8.62 -16.38 -4.89
C ASN A 236 -8.06 -15.44 -5.97
N MET A 237 -8.92 -14.60 -6.55
CA MET A 237 -8.52 -13.60 -7.54
C MET A 237 -7.82 -12.42 -6.85
N ILE A 238 -6.53 -12.29 -7.11
CA ILE A 238 -5.67 -11.17 -6.72
C ILE A 238 -5.77 -10.09 -7.80
N ASP A 239 -6.27 -8.90 -7.45
CA ASP A 239 -6.35 -7.78 -8.38
C ASP A 239 -5.00 -7.04 -8.42
N SER A 240 -4.47 -6.83 -9.64
CA SER A 240 -3.17 -6.17 -9.85
C SER A 240 -3.10 -4.77 -9.24
N HIS A 241 -4.22 -4.05 -9.21
CA HIS A 241 -4.32 -2.70 -8.66
C HIS A 241 -4.58 -2.69 -7.17
N ILE A 242 -5.61 -3.41 -6.73
CA ILE A 242 -6.12 -3.33 -5.35
C ILE A 242 -5.18 -4.06 -4.39
N THR A 243 -4.68 -5.23 -4.78
CA THR A 243 -3.87 -6.10 -3.90
C THR A 243 -2.37 -5.89 -4.13
N LEU A 244 -1.93 -5.86 -5.40
CA LEU A 244 -0.51 -5.73 -5.73
C LEU A 244 -0.03 -4.27 -5.86
N GLY A 245 -0.95 -3.30 -5.90
CA GLY A 245 -0.61 -1.88 -5.92
C GLY A 245 -0.26 -1.30 -7.29
N LEU A 246 -0.47 -2.01 -8.41
CA LEU A 246 -0.23 -1.44 -9.74
C LEU A 246 -1.31 -0.45 -10.14
N ASN A 247 -1.01 0.85 -10.07
CA ASN A 247 -1.90 1.94 -10.40
C ASN A 247 -2.41 1.83 -11.85
N ALA A 248 -3.70 1.62 -12.03
CA ALA A 248 -4.31 1.31 -13.31
C ALA A 248 -5.82 1.57 -13.29
N ALA A 249 -6.35 2.18 -14.35
CA ALA A 249 -7.79 2.23 -14.61
C ALA A 249 -8.36 0.81 -14.74
N LYS A 250 -9.67 0.63 -14.51
CA LYS A 250 -10.32 -0.69 -14.42
C LYS A 250 -10.11 -1.54 -15.68
N GLU A 251 -10.16 -0.92 -16.85
CA GLU A 251 -9.93 -1.52 -18.16
C GLU A 251 -8.48 -1.99 -18.40
N ASN A 252 -7.54 -1.54 -17.58
CA ASN A 252 -6.10 -1.85 -17.68
C ASN A 252 -5.61 -2.78 -16.58
N ARG A 253 -6.52 -3.30 -15.73
CA ARG A 253 -6.20 -4.24 -14.67
C ARG A 253 -6.19 -5.66 -15.18
N VAL A 254 -5.48 -6.53 -14.46
CA VAL A 254 -5.56 -7.98 -14.60
C VAL A 254 -5.79 -8.61 -13.23
N LEU A 255 -6.38 -9.80 -13.23
CA LEU A 255 -6.50 -10.63 -12.05
C LEU A 255 -5.51 -11.78 -12.15
N TYR A 256 -4.92 -12.15 -11.03
CA TYR A 256 -4.04 -13.31 -10.91
C TYR A 256 -4.62 -14.28 -9.88
N ARG A 257 -4.51 -15.58 -10.13
CA ARG A 257 -4.85 -16.61 -9.16
C ARG A 257 -3.76 -17.66 -9.10
N ARG A 258 -3.40 -18.04 -7.88
CA ARG A 258 -2.56 -19.18 -7.57
C ARG A 258 -3.37 -20.25 -6.88
N LYS A 259 -3.15 -21.49 -7.29
CA LYS A 259 -3.70 -22.67 -6.65
C LYS A 259 -2.60 -23.69 -6.41
N SER A 260 -2.44 -24.13 -5.17
CA SER A 260 -1.44 -25.13 -4.80
C SER A 260 -2.11 -26.30 -4.11
N THR A 261 -1.85 -27.53 -4.54
CA THR A 261 -2.42 -28.74 -3.91
C THR A 261 -1.30 -29.66 -3.45
N CYS A 262 -1.29 -29.98 -2.17
CA CYS A 262 -0.23 -30.75 -1.52
C CYS A 262 -0.77 -31.99 -0.81
N ALA A 263 0.03 -33.05 -0.79
CA ALA A 263 -0.22 -34.24 0.01
C ALA A 263 1.10 -34.96 0.35
N PRO A 264 1.21 -35.57 1.54
CA PRO A 264 2.24 -36.57 1.81
C PRO A 264 2.08 -37.75 0.82
N VAL A 265 3.19 -38.23 0.24
CA VAL A 265 3.19 -39.31 -0.76
C VAL A 265 3.80 -40.60 -0.22
N VAL A 266 3.54 -41.73 -0.90
CA VAL A 266 4.04 -43.05 -0.49
C VAL A 266 5.55 -43.19 -0.66
N THR A 267 6.23 -43.51 0.44
CA THR A 267 7.70 -43.66 0.56
C THR A 267 8.12 -45.11 0.79
N ARG A 268 7.51 -46.04 0.06
CA ARG A 268 7.76 -47.49 0.15
C ARG A 268 7.95 -48.06 -1.24
N GLU A 269 8.37 -49.32 -1.33
CA GLU A 269 8.45 -50.02 -2.62
C GLU A 269 7.13 -49.88 -3.43
N PRO A 270 7.21 -49.60 -4.73
CA PRO A 270 8.42 -49.52 -5.56
C PRO A 270 9.12 -48.14 -5.60
N TYR A 271 8.63 -47.13 -4.87
CA TYR A 271 9.12 -45.75 -4.95
C TYR A 271 10.28 -45.43 -4.00
N ALA A 272 10.62 -46.35 -3.10
CA ALA A 272 11.77 -46.22 -2.21
C ALA A 272 12.40 -47.59 -1.96
N GLU A 273 13.72 -47.63 -1.87
CA GLU A 273 14.51 -48.85 -1.64
C GLU A 273 15.72 -48.53 -0.75
N LEU A 274 16.12 -49.50 0.08
CA LEU A 274 17.40 -49.49 0.79
C LEU A 274 18.41 -50.34 0.03
N ILE A 275 19.51 -49.72 -0.39
CA ILE A 275 20.62 -50.41 -1.05
C ILE A 275 21.87 -50.40 -0.16
N PRO A 276 22.75 -51.40 -0.25
CA PRO A 276 24.03 -51.39 0.44
C PRO A 276 24.89 -50.19 0.01
N GLY A 277 25.52 -49.53 0.98
CA GLY A 277 26.41 -48.40 0.79
C GLY A 277 27.82 -48.79 0.34
N ARG A 278 28.72 -47.80 0.29
CA ARG A 278 30.11 -48.01 -0.15
C ARG A 278 30.92 -48.79 0.88
N TYR A 279 30.61 -48.64 2.16
CA TYR A 279 31.31 -49.29 3.27
C TYR A 279 30.46 -50.39 3.93
N PRO A 280 31.09 -51.43 4.51
CA PRO A 280 30.35 -52.47 5.23
C PRO A 280 29.50 -51.88 6.37
N GLY A 281 28.21 -52.19 6.38
CA GLY A 281 27.24 -51.70 7.37
C GLY A 281 26.64 -50.31 7.05
N GLU A 282 27.03 -49.69 5.95
CA GLU A 282 26.39 -48.49 5.42
C GLU A 282 25.21 -48.89 4.52
N GLU A 283 24.10 -48.16 4.61
CA GLU A 283 22.92 -48.33 3.74
C GLU A 283 22.51 -46.98 3.16
N TYR A 284 22.08 -46.98 1.90
CA TYR A 284 21.57 -45.81 1.19
C TYR A 284 20.08 -45.99 0.94
N ALA A 285 19.27 -44.99 1.32
CA ALA A 285 17.87 -44.93 0.89
C ALA A 285 17.78 -44.17 -0.43
N LEU A 286 17.28 -44.83 -1.47
CA LEU A 286 16.98 -44.26 -2.78
C LEU A 286 15.48 -44.05 -2.93
N TYR A 287 15.09 -42.95 -3.59
CA TYR A 287 13.71 -42.60 -3.86
C TYR A 287 13.49 -42.37 -5.36
N TYR A 288 12.51 -43.05 -5.94
CA TYR A 288 12.28 -43.20 -7.38
C TYR A 288 10.98 -42.51 -7.80
N TYR A 289 10.97 -41.18 -7.86
CA TYR A 289 9.84 -40.39 -8.32
C TYR A 289 10.06 -39.81 -9.73
N GLY A 290 11.20 -40.11 -10.34
CA GLY A 290 11.58 -39.63 -11.66
C GLY A 290 13.09 -39.55 -11.83
N ASP A 291 13.49 -39.50 -13.11
CA ASP A 291 14.89 -39.49 -13.52
C ASP A 291 15.49 -38.09 -13.40
N THR A 292 16.76 -37.99 -13.03
CA THR A 292 17.45 -36.71 -12.96
C THR A 292 18.07 -36.36 -14.31
N PHE A 293 18.28 -35.06 -14.56
CA PHE A 293 19.01 -34.60 -15.76
C PHE A 293 20.47 -35.08 -15.82
N SER A 294 21.03 -35.54 -14.69
CA SER A 294 22.33 -36.22 -14.63
C SER A 294 22.27 -37.72 -15.01
N SER A 295 21.15 -38.18 -15.59
CA SER A 295 20.90 -39.58 -15.98
C SER A 295 20.93 -40.57 -14.82
N LEU A 296 20.64 -40.10 -13.59
CA LEU A 296 20.40 -40.99 -12.46
C LEU A 296 18.94 -41.42 -12.50
N ASN A 297 18.71 -42.70 -12.21
CA ASN A 297 17.38 -43.29 -12.20
C ASN A 297 16.61 -43.05 -10.89
N TYR A 298 17.14 -42.25 -9.96
CA TYR A 298 16.53 -41.93 -8.67
C TYR A 298 16.48 -40.42 -8.45
N THR A 299 15.43 -39.94 -7.79
CA THR A 299 15.18 -38.52 -7.52
C THR A 299 15.95 -38.01 -6.31
N TYR A 300 16.12 -38.84 -5.28
CA TYR A 300 16.81 -38.47 -4.02
C TYR A 300 17.54 -39.65 -3.40
N GLN A 301 18.70 -39.38 -2.78
CA GLN A 301 19.51 -40.36 -2.05
C GLN A 301 19.90 -39.84 -0.65
N LEU A 302 19.61 -40.61 0.40
CA LEU A 302 19.76 -40.18 1.80
C LEU A 302 21.19 -40.19 2.38
N SER A 303 22.21 -40.74 1.72
CA SER A 303 23.56 -40.81 2.31
C SER A 303 24.50 -39.65 2.00
N THR A 304 24.30 -38.99 0.87
CA THR A 304 25.12 -37.84 0.45
C THR A 304 24.38 -36.51 0.63
N GLY A 305 23.09 -36.55 1.01
CA GLY A 305 22.20 -35.40 0.95
C GLY A 305 22.04 -34.82 -0.46
N MET A 306 22.45 -35.57 -1.50
CA MET A 306 22.35 -35.14 -2.89
C MET A 306 20.92 -35.33 -3.38
N SER A 307 20.21 -34.21 -3.50
CA SER A 307 19.08 -34.07 -4.42
C SER A 307 19.61 -33.68 -5.82
N ALA A 308 18.83 -33.94 -6.87
CA ALA A 308 19.16 -33.47 -8.22
C ALA A 308 19.28 -31.94 -8.24
N PRO A 309 20.48 -31.36 -8.44
CA PRO A 309 20.60 -29.94 -8.68
C PRO A 309 20.21 -29.70 -10.14
N GLY A 310 18.98 -29.25 -10.39
CA GLY A 310 18.53 -28.88 -11.73
C GLY A 310 17.18 -29.46 -12.21
N GLY A 311 16.39 -30.07 -11.33
CA GLY A 311 15.07 -30.63 -11.66
C GLY A 311 15.11 -32.12 -11.97
N PHE A 312 13.94 -32.70 -12.25
CA PHE A 312 13.76 -34.13 -12.53
C PHE A 312 12.62 -34.33 -13.54
N MET A 313 12.64 -35.45 -14.26
CA MET A 313 11.56 -35.86 -15.14
C MET A 313 10.62 -36.79 -14.36
N PRO A 314 9.39 -36.34 -14.01
CA PRO A 314 8.53 -37.11 -13.11
C PRO A 314 8.05 -38.43 -13.74
N ILE A 315 7.91 -39.47 -12.91
CA ILE A 315 7.22 -40.71 -13.32
C ILE A 315 5.75 -40.44 -13.66
N PRO A 316 5.10 -41.27 -14.51
CA PRO A 316 3.72 -41.06 -14.93
C PRO A 316 2.72 -40.89 -13.77
N GLU A 317 2.98 -41.52 -12.64
CA GLU A 317 2.13 -41.50 -11.46
C GLU A 317 2.07 -40.13 -10.78
N ILE A 318 3.10 -39.29 -10.91
CA ILE A 318 3.13 -37.93 -10.35
C ILE A 318 3.25 -36.84 -11.41
N ALA A 319 3.40 -37.20 -12.69
CA ALA A 319 3.51 -36.28 -13.80
C ALA A 319 2.22 -35.48 -14.00
N ARG A 320 2.37 -34.18 -14.22
CA ARG A 320 1.30 -33.23 -14.54
C ARG A 320 1.72 -32.37 -15.72
N SER A 321 0.77 -32.07 -16.62
CA SER A 321 0.97 -31.15 -17.75
C SER A 321 0.44 -29.75 -17.49
N ASP A 322 -0.43 -29.61 -16.49
CA ASP A 322 -1.15 -28.38 -16.11
C ASP A 322 -0.63 -27.75 -14.82
N ALA A 323 0.50 -28.22 -14.29
CA ALA A 323 1.05 -27.76 -13.03
C ALA A 323 2.56 -28.04 -12.92
N GLU A 324 3.25 -27.23 -12.11
CA GLU A 324 4.63 -27.52 -11.69
C GLU A 324 4.62 -28.50 -10.52
N VAL A 325 5.43 -29.57 -10.57
CA VAL A 325 5.47 -30.62 -9.53
C VAL A 325 6.70 -30.44 -8.65
N THR A 326 6.49 -30.25 -7.34
CA THR A 326 7.57 -30.14 -6.35
C THR A 326 7.48 -31.26 -5.33
N LEU A 327 8.63 -31.86 -5.00
CA LEU A 327 8.77 -32.86 -3.93
C LEU A 327 9.64 -32.31 -2.80
N PHE A 328 9.11 -32.38 -1.57
CA PHE A 328 9.81 -31.99 -0.35
C PHE A 328 10.18 -33.24 0.46
N PHE A 329 11.48 -33.40 0.70
CA PHE A 329 12.04 -34.53 1.44
C PHE A 329 12.36 -34.08 2.87
N LEU A 330 11.62 -34.62 3.85
CA LEU A 330 11.85 -34.37 5.28
C LEU A 330 12.70 -35.49 5.86
N VAL A 331 13.91 -35.12 6.27
CA VAL A 331 14.83 -35.99 6.99
C VAL A 331 14.89 -35.55 8.45
N GLN A 332 14.31 -36.35 9.35
CA GLN A 332 14.23 -36.02 10.77
C GLN A 332 15.46 -36.50 11.58
N ASN A 333 16.31 -37.35 10.98
CA ASN A 333 17.50 -37.93 11.62
C ASN A 333 17.18 -38.56 12.99
N LEU A 334 17.73 -38.01 14.08
CA LEU A 334 17.54 -38.49 15.46
C LEU A 334 16.63 -37.55 16.28
N LEU A 335 15.75 -36.80 15.62
CA LEU A 335 14.75 -35.98 16.31
C LEU A 335 13.73 -36.89 17.01
N ALA A 336 13.49 -36.63 18.29
CA ALA A 336 12.53 -37.37 19.09
C ALA A 336 11.35 -36.52 19.54
N TYR A 337 10.22 -37.16 19.86
CA TYR A 337 9.01 -36.52 20.35
C TYR A 337 8.69 -36.99 21.77
N THR A 338 8.13 -36.12 22.60
CA THR A 338 7.73 -36.46 23.98
C THR A 338 6.42 -37.25 24.07
N ALA A 339 5.67 -37.36 22.98
CA ALA A 339 4.50 -38.21 22.83
C ALA A 339 4.37 -38.68 21.36
N PRO A 340 3.52 -39.68 21.06
CA PRO A 340 3.27 -40.11 19.68
C PRO A 340 2.76 -38.96 18.81
N VAL A 341 3.10 -39.00 17.52
CA VAL A 341 2.66 -38.00 16.53
C VAL A 341 1.95 -38.69 15.37
N ASP A 342 0.64 -38.46 15.23
CA ASP A 342 -0.23 -39.07 14.22
C ASP A 342 -0.22 -38.33 12.86
N ASP A 343 0.48 -37.20 12.76
CA ASP A 343 0.59 -36.43 11.51
C ASP A 343 1.26 -37.25 10.39
N LEU A 344 0.64 -37.28 9.20
CA LEU A 344 1.10 -38.11 8.07
C LEU A 344 2.52 -37.81 7.56
N PHE A 345 3.01 -36.58 7.74
CA PHE A 345 4.34 -36.17 7.29
C PHE A 345 5.38 -36.28 8.42
N PHE A 346 4.98 -36.01 9.67
CA PHE A 346 5.84 -36.06 10.85
C PHE A 346 5.73 -37.34 11.68
N ALA A 347 4.98 -38.34 11.19
CA ALA A 347 4.61 -39.57 11.91
C ALA A 347 5.74 -40.16 12.76
N ALA A 348 5.48 -40.31 14.05
CA ALA A 348 6.45 -40.80 15.03
C ALA A 348 5.79 -41.69 16.08
N HIS A 349 5.95 -43.00 15.91
CA HIS A 349 5.43 -44.05 16.78
C HIS A 349 6.50 -45.11 17.11
N THR A 350 7.68 -45.01 16.49
CA THR A 350 8.68 -46.09 16.49
C THR A 350 9.52 -46.10 17.77
N GLN A 351 9.67 -47.32 18.34
CA GLN A 351 10.56 -47.71 19.46
C GLN A 351 10.67 -46.68 20.59
N PRO A 352 9.64 -46.58 21.47
CA PRO A 352 9.70 -45.73 22.65
C PRO A 352 10.92 -46.07 23.49
N THR A 353 11.89 -45.16 23.56
CA THR A 353 13.04 -45.34 24.45
C THR A 353 12.70 -44.67 25.77
N THR A 354 12.58 -45.49 26.81
CA THR A 354 12.32 -45.01 28.17
C THR A 354 13.65 -44.71 28.86
N TYR A 355 13.77 -43.48 29.35
CA TYR A 355 14.93 -43.01 30.10
C TYR A 355 14.52 -42.76 31.54
N GLU A 356 15.38 -43.16 32.47
CA GLU A 356 15.22 -42.85 33.90
C GLU A 356 15.83 -41.48 34.18
N LEU A 357 15.11 -40.64 34.94
CA LEU A 357 15.66 -39.34 35.33
C LEU A 357 16.74 -39.53 36.40
N PRO A 358 17.93 -38.90 36.23
CA PRO A 358 18.92 -38.89 37.29
C PRO A 358 18.29 -38.26 38.54
N PHE A 359 18.29 -38.99 39.66
CA PHE A 359 17.78 -38.54 40.96
C PHE A 359 16.25 -38.49 41.14
N SER A 360 15.46 -39.12 40.24
CA SER A 360 14.02 -39.39 40.47
C SER A 360 13.68 -40.85 40.09
N ASN A 361 12.56 -41.36 40.59
CA ASN A 361 11.96 -42.61 40.11
C ASN A 361 11.07 -42.40 38.86
N ASP A 362 10.99 -41.15 38.38
CA ASP A 362 10.24 -40.81 37.19
C ASP A 362 10.98 -41.25 35.93
N THR A 363 10.21 -41.74 34.97
CA THR A 363 10.70 -42.10 33.63
C THR A 363 10.06 -41.21 32.59
N TYR A 364 10.78 -40.96 31.50
CA TYR A 364 10.21 -40.32 30.32
C TYR A 364 10.45 -41.18 29.09
N THR A 365 9.51 -41.12 28.15
CA THR A 365 9.53 -41.93 26.93
C THR A 365 9.64 -41.02 25.72
N LEU A 366 10.55 -41.35 24.81
CA LEU A 366 10.76 -40.63 23.57
C LEU A 366 10.35 -41.47 22.37
N TYR A 367 9.62 -40.86 21.44
CA TYR A 367 9.11 -41.48 20.21
C TYR A 367 9.90 -40.98 18.99
N TYR A 368 10.23 -41.90 18.08
CA TYR A 368 11.02 -41.60 16.88
C TYR A 368 10.18 -41.76 15.61
N ASN A 369 10.66 -41.15 14.52
CA ASN A 369 10.03 -41.15 13.21
C ASN A 369 9.82 -42.57 12.65
N ASP A 370 8.67 -42.76 12.01
CA ASP A 370 8.30 -44.07 11.44
C ASP A 370 9.01 -44.40 10.13
N LYS A 371 9.48 -43.36 9.44
CA LYS A 371 10.07 -43.43 8.11
C LYS A 371 11.41 -42.71 8.12
N LEU A 372 12.41 -43.27 7.43
CA LEU A 372 13.71 -42.63 7.26
C LEU A 372 13.59 -41.25 6.59
N VAL A 373 12.74 -41.14 5.57
CA VAL A 373 12.38 -39.87 4.92
C VAL A 373 10.87 -39.86 4.69
N SER A 374 10.25 -38.75 5.06
CA SER A 374 8.88 -38.44 4.66
C SER A 374 8.91 -37.56 3.43
N VAL A 375 8.05 -37.83 2.44
CA VAL A 375 8.00 -37.05 1.20
C VAL A 375 6.63 -36.41 1.05
N MET A 376 6.64 -35.13 0.69
CA MET A 376 5.44 -34.37 0.39
C MET A 376 5.49 -33.90 -1.06
N GLY A 377 4.46 -34.23 -1.83
CA GLY A 377 4.30 -33.75 -3.19
C GLY A 377 3.31 -32.60 -3.24
N CYS A 378 3.69 -31.53 -3.92
CA CYS A 378 2.85 -30.37 -4.19
C CYS A 378 2.81 -30.07 -5.68
N ILE A 379 1.66 -29.58 -6.14
CA ILE A 379 1.52 -29.00 -7.46
C ILE A 379 1.22 -27.50 -7.35
N ASP A 380 1.85 -26.68 -8.18
CA ASP A 380 1.61 -25.24 -8.30
C ASP A 380 0.94 -24.93 -9.65
N GLN A 381 -0.22 -24.26 -9.60
CA GLN A 381 -1.00 -23.83 -10.76
C GLN A 381 -1.29 -22.33 -10.71
N HIS A 382 -1.24 -21.71 -11.89
CA HIS A 382 -1.35 -20.27 -12.06
C HIS A 382 -2.35 -19.94 -13.16
N GLN A 383 -3.04 -18.82 -13.01
CA GLN A 383 -4.02 -18.33 -13.97
C GLN A 383 -4.02 -16.80 -13.97
N ILE A 384 -4.14 -16.21 -15.15
CA ILE A 384 -4.36 -14.77 -15.32
C ILE A 384 -5.72 -14.56 -15.95
N CYS A 385 -6.42 -13.52 -15.52
CA CYS A 385 -7.71 -13.17 -16.07
C CYS A 385 -7.80 -11.71 -16.47
N LYS A 386 -8.50 -11.47 -17.58
CA LYS A 386 -9.06 -10.18 -17.93
C LYS A 386 -10.29 -9.91 -17.06
N PRO A 387 -10.38 -8.77 -16.36
CA PRO A 387 -11.59 -8.38 -15.64
C PRO A 387 -12.78 -8.33 -16.62
N GLY A 388 -13.86 -9.04 -16.30
CA GLY A 388 -15.05 -9.11 -17.15
C GLY A 388 -16.09 -8.06 -16.79
N SER A 389 -16.93 -7.68 -17.75
CA SER A 389 -17.99 -6.67 -17.58
C SER A 389 -19.42 -7.22 -17.50
N SER A 390 -19.65 -8.54 -17.59
CA SER A 390 -20.99 -9.14 -17.37
C SER A 390 -21.03 -10.65 -17.06
N GLU A 391 -20.10 -11.47 -17.55
CA GLU A 391 -20.15 -12.94 -17.44
C GLU A 391 -19.13 -13.52 -16.43
N GLY A 392 -18.48 -12.66 -15.65
CA GLY A 392 -17.32 -13.01 -14.83
C GLY A 392 -15.99 -12.77 -15.56
N PRO A 393 -14.85 -12.93 -14.88
CA PRO A 393 -13.53 -12.69 -15.47
C PRO A 393 -13.22 -13.72 -16.57
N ASN A 394 -12.72 -13.25 -17.72
CA ASN A 394 -12.25 -14.13 -18.78
C ASN A 394 -10.81 -14.56 -18.48
N CYS A 395 -10.61 -15.84 -18.20
CA CYS A 395 -9.37 -16.37 -17.63
C CYS A 395 -8.64 -17.32 -18.58
N SER A 396 -7.32 -17.37 -18.47
CA SER A 396 -6.48 -18.41 -19.06
C SER A 396 -6.85 -19.79 -18.48
N ALA A 397 -6.36 -20.90 -19.04
CA ALA A 397 -6.39 -22.16 -18.28
C ALA A 397 -5.51 -22.05 -17.02
N LEU A 398 -5.76 -22.89 -16.01
CA LEU A 398 -4.79 -23.13 -14.95
C LEU A 398 -3.62 -23.92 -15.55
N SER A 399 -2.40 -23.45 -15.35
CA SER A 399 -1.19 -24.09 -15.89
C SER A 399 0.01 -23.93 -14.95
N SER A 400 1.13 -24.58 -15.24
CA SER A 400 2.42 -24.26 -14.63
C SER A 400 2.85 -22.82 -14.95
N ALA A 401 3.79 -22.27 -14.18
CA ALA A 401 4.33 -20.93 -14.42
C ALA A 401 5.01 -20.84 -15.79
N GLU A 402 5.67 -21.91 -16.26
CA GLU A 402 6.28 -21.99 -17.59
C GLU A 402 5.24 -21.93 -18.72
N ASN A 403 4.17 -22.73 -18.61
CA ASN A 403 3.15 -22.80 -19.66
C ASN A 403 2.19 -21.59 -19.66
N LEU A 404 2.15 -20.82 -18.58
CA LEU A 404 1.23 -19.68 -18.41
C LEU A 404 1.39 -18.63 -19.51
N TRP A 405 2.61 -18.41 -20.02
CA TRP A 405 2.87 -17.49 -21.13
C TRP A 405 2.04 -17.82 -22.37
N SER A 406 1.93 -19.10 -22.69
CA SER A 406 1.16 -19.58 -23.84
C SER A 406 -0.35 -19.47 -23.61
N GLU A 407 -0.82 -19.67 -22.38
CA GLU A 407 -2.22 -19.54 -22.02
C GLU A 407 -2.67 -18.07 -21.97
N VAL A 408 -1.81 -17.17 -21.49
CA VAL A 408 -2.04 -15.72 -21.48
C VAL A 408 -2.05 -15.16 -22.90
N ALA A 409 -1.23 -15.69 -23.81
CA ALA A 409 -1.24 -15.28 -25.21
C ALA A 409 -2.56 -15.56 -25.94
N LYS A 410 -3.39 -16.49 -25.42
CA LYS A 410 -4.74 -16.77 -25.93
C LYS A 410 -5.78 -15.74 -25.46
N LEU A 411 -5.44 -14.92 -24.47
CA LEU A 411 -6.31 -13.86 -23.98
C LEU A 411 -6.16 -12.59 -24.82
N GLU A 412 -7.29 -11.98 -25.19
CA GLU A 412 -7.32 -10.67 -25.84
C GLU A 412 -7.08 -9.54 -24.84
N LEU A 413 -5.84 -9.42 -24.36
CA LEU A 413 -5.40 -8.36 -23.45
C LEU A 413 -5.00 -7.10 -24.23
N ASN A 414 -5.24 -5.92 -23.65
CA ASN A 414 -4.61 -4.70 -24.17
C ASN A 414 -3.13 -4.63 -23.75
N GLN A 415 -2.36 -3.71 -24.34
CA GLN A 415 -0.91 -3.61 -24.07
C GLN A 415 -0.59 -3.43 -22.58
N VAL A 416 -1.38 -2.62 -21.87
CA VAL A 416 -1.16 -2.33 -20.45
C VAL A 416 -1.42 -3.56 -19.58
N GLN A 417 -2.47 -4.31 -19.91
CA GLN A 417 -2.79 -5.59 -19.28
C GLN A 417 -1.72 -6.64 -19.57
N GLN A 418 -1.22 -6.70 -20.80
CA GLN A 418 -0.18 -7.63 -21.23
C GLN A 418 1.14 -7.37 -20.50
N ASP A 419 1.59 -6.11 -20.45
CA ASP A 419 2.80 -5.72 -19.71
C ASP A 419 2.68 -6.08 -18.23
N THR A 420 1.52 -5.80 -17.61
CA THR A 420 1.25 -6.17 -16.21
C THR A 420 1.24 -7.69 -16.00
N ALA A 421 0.61 -8.45 -16.90
CA ALA A 421 0.58 -9.91 -16.81
C ALA A 421 1.98 -10.51 -16.92
N TYR A 422 2.84 -9.95 -17.78
CA TYR A 422 4.23 -10.42 -17.93
C TYR A 422 5.11 -10.11 -16.72
N VAL A 423 4.97 -8.93 -16.10
CA VAL A 423 5.65 -8.64 -14.83
C VAL A 423 5.23 -9.65 -13.76
N ILE A 424 3.92 -9.86 -13.59
CA ILE A 424 3.40 -10.84 -12.61
C ILE A 424 3.95 -12.25 -12.89
N GLN A 425 3.95 -12.70 -14.15
CA GLN A 425 4.47 -14.02 -14.55
C GLN A 425 5.95 -14.21 -14.19
N LEU A 426 6.77 -13.19 -14.41
CA LEU A 426 8.21 -13.26 -14.07
C LEU A 426 8.44 -13.28 -12.56
N GLU A 427 7.69 -12.48 -11.80
CA GLU A 427 7.82 -12.47 -10.34
C GLU A 427 7.30 -13.76 -9.68
N ILE A 428 6.36 -14.48 -10.33
CA ILE A 428 5.87 -15.77 -9.85
C ILE A 428 6.93 -16.86 -9.90
N LEU A 429 7.82 -16.87 -10.91
CA LEU A 429 8.89 -17.88 -11.01
C LEU A 429 9.78 -17.87 -9.75
N GLY A 430 10.10 -16.68 -9.24
CA GLY A 430 10.83 -16.53 -7.97
C GLY A 430 9.98 -16.80 -6.71
N GLY A 431 8.67 -17.03 -6.85
CA GLY A 431 7.70 -17.12 -5.77
C GLY A 431 6.97 -18.46 -5.66
N GLU A 432 7.38 -19.51 -6.37
CA GLU A 432 6.81 -20.86 -6.23
C GLU A 432 7.03 -21.46 -4.82
N MET A 433 6.32 -22.55 -4.47
CA MET A 433 6.45 -23.16 -3.15
C MET A 433 7.90 -23.60 -2.88
N LEU A 434 8.56 -24.20 -3.88
CA LEU A 434 9.96 -24.58 -3.82
C LEU A 434 10.85 -23.39 -3.43
N ASN A 435 10.77 -22.32 -4.20
CA ASN A 435 11.60 -21.12 -4.05
C ASN A 435 11.33 -20.34 -2.76
N SER A 436 10.19 -20.59 -2.12
CA SER A 436 9.81 -19.99 -0.84
C SER A 436 10.50 -20.64 0.37
N ILE A 437 11.00 -21.87 0.22
CA ILE A 437 11.65 -22.61 1.32
C ILE A 437 13.03 -23.19 0.98
N ALA A 438 13.38 -23.27 -0.31
CA ALA A 438 14.64 -23.84 -0.78
C ALA A 438 15.85 -23.15 -0.12
N GLY A 439 16.82 -23.96 0.29
CA GLY A 439 18.07 -23.52 0.93
C GLY A 439 17.92 -22.95 2.36
N ARG A 440 16.70 -22.87 2.91
CA ARG A 440 16.50 -22.46 4.31
C ARG A 440 16.76 -23.60 5.31
N GLY A 441 16.71 -24.85 4.88
CA GLY A 441 16.83 -26.01 5.76
C GLY A 441 15.67 -26.11 6.76
N ALA A 442 15.92 -26.67 7.94
CA ALA A 442 14.87 -26.97 8.92
C ALA A 442 14.10 -25.73 9.43
N VAL A 443 14.69 -24.53 9.39
CA VAL A 443 14.01 -23.30 9.83
C VAL A 443 12.87 -22.85 8.90
N ALA A 444 12.67 -23.51 7.75
CA ALA A 444 11.47 -23.33 6.94
C ALA A 444 10.24 -24.04 7.53
N LEU A 445 10.42 -24.94 8.49
CA LEU A 445 9.35 -25.67 9.17
C LEU A 445 8.91 -24.91 10.41
N LYS A 446 7.60 -24.73 10.58
CA LYS A 446 7.01 -24.22 11.82
C LYS A 446 7.29 -25.16 12.98
N ALA A 447 7.26 -26.48 12.74
CA ALA A 447 7.59 -27.50 13.73
C ALA A 447 9.01 -27.35 14.32
N GLN A 448 9.94 -26.70 13.60
CA GLN A 448 11.28 -26.43 14.11
C GLN A 448 11.29 -25.43 15.26
N GLY A 449 10.28 -24.56 15.37
CA GLY A 449 10.20 -23.52 16.39
C GLY A 449 10.02 -24.03 17.82
N THR A 450 9.64 -25.30 17.98
CA THR A 450 9.42 -25.95 19.29
C THR A 450 10.47 -27.00 19.63
N VAL A 451 11.47 -27.21 18.78
CA VAL A 451 12.55 -28.17 19.01
C VAL A 451 13.53 -27.62 20.05
N PHE A 452 13.83 -28.42 21.06
CA PHE A 452 14.83 -28.14 22.08
C PHE A 452 15.70 -29.37 22.32
N ASN A 453 17.04 -29.24 22.15
CA ASN A 453 17.99 -30.35 22.31
C ASN A 453 17.62 -31.64 21.52
N ASN A 454 17.23 -31.51 20.25
CA ASN A 454 16.74 -32.62 19.40
C ASN A 454 15.49 -33.35 19.92
N ILE A 455 14.76 -32.74 20.85
CA ILE A 455 13.46 -33.21 21.33
C ILE A 455 12.40 -32.17 20.95
N ASN A 456 11.30 -32.62 20.39
CA ASN A 456 10.14 -31.80 20.10
C ASN A 456 8.97 -32.19 21.02
N VAL A 457 8.08 -31.23 21.24
CA VAL A 457 6.77 -31.49 21.82
C VAL A 457 5.88 -32.22 20.81
N PRO A 458 4.80 -32.90 21.23
CA PRO A 458 3.84 -33.46 20.29
C PRO A 458 3.33 -32.40 19.32
N LEU A 459 3.29 -32.77 18.05
CA LEU A 459 2.74 -31.96 16.99
C LEU A 459 1.25 -32.31 16.80
N PRO A 460 0.41 -31.35 16.38
CA PRO A 460 -0.97 -31.62 16.05
C PRO A 460 -1.10 -32.53 14.81
N ASP A 461 -2.18 -33.29 14.72
CA ASP A 461 -2.44 -34.26 13.64
C ASP A 461 -2.47 -33.63 12.23
N ASN A 462 -2.65 -32.32 12.15
CA ASN A 462 -2.71 -31.54 10.91
C ASN A 462 -1.47 -30.66 10.71
N GLN A 463 -0.36 -30.90 11.42
CA GLN A 463 0.87 -30.12 11.31
C GLN A 463 1.33 -29.95 9.86
N TRP A 464 1.29 -30.99 9.04
CA TRP A 464 1.68 -30.91 7.63
C TRP A 464 0.87 -29.88 6.83
N THR A 465 -0.42 -29.70 7.16
CA THR A 465 -1.27 -28.67 6.53
C THR A 465 -0.89 -27.26 7.00
N LEU A 466 -0.46 -27.11 8.26
CA LEU A 466 0.04 -25.86 8.81
C LEU A 466 1.37 -25.46 8.17
N GLU A 467 2.22 -26.45 7.87
CA GLU A 467 3.48 -26.23 7.15
C GLU A 467 3.23 -25.69 5.74
N VAL A 468 2.48 -26.42 4.91
CA VAL A 468 2.22 -26.00 3.52
C VAL A 468 1.44 -24.69 3.45
N GLY A 469 0.50 -24.45 4.37
CA GLY A 469 -0.22 -23.18 4.47
C GLY A 469 0.71 -22.01 4.85
N GLY A 470 1.71 -22.28 5.69
CA GLY A 470 2.80 -21.34 5.97
C GLY A 470 3.63 -21.03 4.73
N TRP A 471 4.08 -22.07 4.02
CA TRP A 471 4.86 -21.92 2.80
C TRP A 471 4.09 -21.16 1.71
N PHE A 472 2.80 -21.44 1.54
CA PHE A 472 1.93 -20.73 0.62
C PHE A 472 1.77 -19.25 1.00
N SER A 473 1.64 -18.93 2.28
CA SER A 473 1.60 -17.55 2.77
C SER A 473 2.91 -16.80 2.50
N ILE A 474 4.06 -17.45 2.74
CA ILE A 474 5.39 -16.90 2.40
C ILE A 474 5.46 -16.63 0.90
N ALA A 475 4.99 -17.55 0.08
CA ALA A 475 5.00 -17.45 -1.36
C ALA A 475 4.16 -16.26 -1.89
N LEU A 476 3.00 -16.00 -1.28
CA LEU A 476 2.18 -14.82 -1.58
C LEU A 476 2.82 -13.51 -1.08
N ALA A 477 3.43 -13.51 0.12
CA ALA A 477 4.16 -12.36 0.62
C ALA A 477 5.38 -12.02 -0.25
N ARG A 478 6.07 -13.03 -0.80
CA ARG A 478 7.14 -12.84 -1.80
C ARG A 478 6.63 -12.14 -3.04
N LEU A 479 5.44 -12.48 -3.53
CA LEU A 479 4.83 -11.75 -4.65
C LEU A 479 4.59 -10.28 -4.29
N GLN A 480 4.05 -9.97 -3.10
CA GLN A 480 3.88 -8.57 -2.66
C GLN A 480 5.22 -7.81 -2.62
N HIS A 481 6.26 -8.44 -2.06
CA HIS A 481 7.61 -7.87 -2.03
C HIS A 481 8.17 -7.65 -3.44
N ALA A 482 8.04 -8.63 -4.32
CA ALA A 482 8.55 -8.57 -5.69
C ALA A 482 7.92 -7.42 -6.48
N MET A 483 6.60 -7.22 -6.34
CA MET A 483 5.88 -6.11 -6.98
C MET A 483 6.37 -4.73 -6.51
N VAL A 484 6.84 -4.60 -5.26
CA VAL A 484 7.47 -3.34 -4.80
C VAL A 484 8.94 -3.28 -5.21
N GLU A 485 9.66 -4.40 -5.14
CA GLU A 485 11.10 -4.46 -5.42
C GLU A 485 11.42 -4.12 -6.86
N TYR A 486 10.68 -4.61 -7.85
CA TYR A 486 10.98 -4.28 -9.25
C TYR A 486 10.89 -2.77 -9.54
N SER A 487 9.95 -2.09 -8.87
CA SER A 487 9.72 -0.65 -9.03
C SER A 487 10.80 0.20 -8.36
N THR A 488 11.47 -0.35 -7.36
CA THR A 488 12.40 0.40 -6.50
C THR A 488 13.85 -0.05 -6.63
N GLY A 489 14.07 -1.19 -7.28
CA GLY A 489 15.35 -1.87 -7.35
C GLY A 489 15.61 -2.77 -6.13
N PRO A 490 16.39 -3.85 -6.32
CA PRO A 490 16.83 -4.73 -5.24
C PRO A 490 17.62 -3.99 -4.15
N ALA A 491 17.47 -4.41 -2.88
CA ALA A 491 18.12 -3.75 -1.74
C ALA A 491 19.64 -3.99 -1.66
N HIS A 492 20.11 -5.13 -2.17
CA HIS A 492 21.49 -5.58 -2.10
C HIS A 492 21.88 -6.24 -3.43
N THR A 493 22.42 -5.45 -4.36
CA THR A 493 23.14 -6.00 -5.50
C THR A 493 24.61 -6.06 -5.11
N ASP A 494 25.19 -7.25 -5.05
CA ASP A 494 26.61 -7.37 -5.43
C ASP A 494 26.66 -6.92 -6.89
N SER A 495 26.92 -5.62 -7.08
CA SER A 495 26.71 -4.89 -8.33
C SER A 495 27.48 -5.47 -9.52
N GLU A 496 28.47 -6.31 -9.26
CA GLU A 496 29.23 -7.02 -10.29
C GLU A 496 28.46 -8.19 -10.93
N LYS A 497 27.57 -8.88 -10.19
CA LYS A 497 26.93 -10.12 -10.67
C LYS A 497 25.47 -9.96 -11.08
N TYR A 498 24.73 -9.05 -10.45
CA TYR A 498 23.31 -8.86 -10.75
C TYR A 498 23.09 -7.44 -11.27
N GLN A 499 23.04 -7.33 -12.60
CA GLN A 499 23.00 -6.04 -13.29
C GLN A 499 21.61 -5.77 -13.84
N ARG A 500 21.27 -4.50 -13.93
CA ARG A 500 20.03 -4.07 -14.57
C ARG A 500 20.14 -4.28 -16.07
N ASP A 501 19.23 -5.05 -16.63
CA ASP A 501 19.08 -5.17 -18.07
C ASP A 501 18.29 -3.97 -18.60
N THR A 502 18.82 -3.36 -19.66
CA THR A 502 18.24 -2.18 -20.30
C THR A 502 17.87 -2.40 -21.77
N SER A 503 18.19 -3.58 -22.31
CA SER A 503 18.16 -3.83 -23.76
C SER A 503 17.18 -4.93 -24.17
N SER A 504 16.88 -5.89 -23.28
CA SER A 504 15.98 -6.98 -23.63
C SER A 504 14.52 -6.55 -23.79
N PHE A 505 13.74 -7.43 -24.39
CA PHE A 505 12.29 -7.32 -24.43
C PHE A 505 11.68 -7.18 -23.02
N LEU A 506 12.20 -7.92 -22.04
CA LEU A 506 11.76 -7.85 -20.65
C LEU A 506 12.08 -6.50 -20.01
N ALA A 507 13.27 -5.94 -20.27
CA ALA A 507 13.62 -4.61 -19.78
C ALA A 507 12.62 -3.53 -20.22
N ARG A 508 12.09 -3.62 -21.45
CA ARG A 508 11.08 -2.68 -21.97
C ARG A 508 9.72 -2.84 -21.27
N ILE A 509 9.31 -4.08 -20.99
CA ILE A 509 8.07 -4.36 -20.24
C ILE A 509 8.15 -3.74 -18.83
N TYR A 510 9.25 -3.97 -18.11
CA TYR A 510 9.43 -3.40 -16.76
C TYR A 510 9.48 -1.87 -16.81
N ALA A 511 10.16 -1.28 -17.80
CA ALA A 511 10.20 0.17 -17.96
C ALA A 511 8.80 0.79 -18.11
N ASN A 512 7.86 0.12 -18.80
CA ASN A 512 6.49 0.58 -18.95
C ASN A 512 5.66 0.53 -17.65
N THR A 513 6.06 -0.30 -16.68
CA THR A 513 5.34 -0.50 -15.42
C THR A 513 5.98 0.18 -14.21
N CYS A 514 7.20 0.73 -14.35
CA CYS A 514 7.97 1.35 -13.29
C CYS A 514 7.23 2.43 -12.49
N ASN A 515 6.60 3.38 -13.18
CA ASN A 515 5.98 4.56 -12.54
C ASN A 515 4.51 4.32 -12.15
N ARG A 516 4.14 3.06 -11.94
CA ARG A 516 2.76 2.67 -11.61
C ARG A 516 2.64 2.00 -10.26
N GLN A 517 3.74 1.65 -9.60
CA GLN A 517 3.67 0.99 -8.31
C GLN A 517 3.21 1.96 -7.21
N LYS A 518 2.02 1.71 -6.66
CA LYS A 518 1.55 2.32 -5.43
C LYS A 518 2.22 1.67 -4.24
N GLY A 519 2.47 2.48 -3.23
CA GLY A 519 2.80 2.01 -1.90
C GLY A 519 2.35 3.01 -0.84
N ARG A 520 2.84 2.80 0.37
CA ARG A 520 2.60 3.69 1.50
C ARG A 520 3.92 4.32 1.95
N GLN A 521 3.80 5.27 2.87
CA GLN A 521 4.96 5.97 3.40
C GLN A 521 5.92 4.98 4.05
N LEU A 522 7.17 5.01 3.59
CA LEU A 522 8.25 4.22 4.19
C LEU A 522 8.66 4.89 5.50
N SER A 523 8.98 4.09 6.50
CA SER A 523 9.34 4.58 7.84
C SER A 523 10.63 5.42 7.88
N SER A 524 11.33 5.61 6.75
CA SER A 524 12.61 6.32 6.65
C SER A 524 12.45 7.78 6.18
N SER A 525 12.60 8.70 7.13
CA SER A 525 13.09 10.10 7.06
C SER A 525 12.50 11.13 6.08
N THR A 526 11.80 10.76 5.00
CA THR A 526 11.17 11.72 4.09
C THR A 526 9.65 11.58 4.17
N ASN A 527 9.03 12.55 4.81
CA ASN A 527 7.58 12.64 4.87
C ASN A 527 7.07 13.27 3.57
N TYR A 528 6.11 12.64 2.92
CA TYR A 528 5.41 13.18 1.76
C TYR A 528 3.95 13.42 2.14
N LEU A 529 3.32 14.41 1.53
CA LEU A 529 1.88 14.64 1.67
C LEU A 529 1.23 14.59 0.31
N THR A 530 0.10 13.88 0.24
CA THR A 530 -0.73 13.80 -0.96
C THR A 530 -1.98 14.65 -0.78
N PHE A 531 -2.24 15.54 -1.73
CA PHE A 531 -3.39 16.46 -1.73
C PHE A 531 -4.48 15.98 -2.68
N ASN A 532 -5.74 16.22 -2.32
CA ASN A 532 -6.87 16.01 -3.23
C ASN A 532 -6.89 17.10 -4.33
N GLY A 533 -6.63 16.71 -5.58
CA GLY A 533 -6.55 17.62 -6.72
C GLY A 533 -7.86 18.35 -7.04
N VAL A 534 -9.01 17.68 -6.86
CA VAL A 534 -10.33 18.33 -7.03
C VAL A 534 -10.57 19.38 -5.94
N GLY A 535 -10.19 19.07 -4.70
CA GLY A 535 -10.23 20.02 -3.59
C GLY A 535 -9.41 21.27 -3.88
N LEU A 536 -8.17 21.10 -4.36
CA LEU A 536 -7.31 22.21 -4.78
C LEU A 536 -7.95 23.03 -5.90
N LEU A 537 -8.48 22.37 -6.95
CA LEU A 537 -9.14 23.04 -8.06
C LEU A 537 -10.35 23.87 -7.61
N ILE A 538 -11.22 23.30 -6.77
CA ILE A 538 -12.40 23.99 -6.24
C ILE A 538 -11.99 25.21 -5.44
N ILE A 539 -11.02 25.07 -4.53
CA ILE A 539 -10.53 26.20 -3.72
C ILE A 539 -9.97 27.30 -4.62
N SER A 540 -9.14 26.96 -5.60
CA SER A 540 -8.56 27.93 -6.52
C SER A 540 -9.62 28.65 -7.36
N VAL A 541 -10.55 27.91 -7.99
CA VAL A 541 -11.57 28.49 -8.87
C VAL A 541 -12.57 29.34 -8.08
N VAL A 542 -13.14 28.80 -7.00
CA VAL A 542 -14.10 29.53 -6.16
C VAL A 542 -13.43 30.73 -5.51
N GLY A 543 -12.20 30.59 -5.03
CA GLY A 543 -11.43 31.69 -4.47
C GLY A 543 -11.21 32.82 -5.47
N VAL A 544 -10.78 32.51 -6.70
CA VAL A 544 -10.61 33.52 -7.76
C VAL A 544 -11.93 34.22 -8.08
N ILE A 545 -13.05 33.48 -8.15
CA ILE A 545 -14.38 34.08 -8.35
C ILE A 545 -14.67 35.07 -7.21
N VAL A 546 -14.50 34.66 -5.95
CA VAL A 546 -14.74 35.52 -4.77
C VAL A 546 -13.85 36.76 -4.77
N LEU A 547 -12.57 36.63 -5.18
CA LEU A 547 -11.67 37.78 -5.32
C LEU A 547 -12.19 38.81 -6.33
N LEU A 548 -12.85 38.36 -7.40
CA LEU A 548 -13.38 39.20 -8.46
C LEU A 548 -14.78 39.76 -8.15
N ILE A 549 -15.56 39.19 -7.22
CA ILE A 549 -16.93 39.67 -6.92
C ILE A 549 -16.95 41.15 -6.56
N SER A 550 -16.12 41.58 -5.60
CA SER A 550 -16.13 42.97 -5.13
C SER A 550 -15.82 43.99 -6.24
N PRO A 551 -14.71 43.86 -7.02
CA PRO A 551 -14.43 44.80 -8.09
C PRO A 551 -15.45 44.72 -9.25
N LEU A 552 -16.00 43.52 -9.54
CA LEU A 552 -17.03 43.38 -10.56
C LEU A 552 -18.34 44.06 -10.15
N LEU A 553 -18.76 43.94 -8.89
CA LEU A 553 -19.93 44.65 -8.36
C LEU A 553 -19.75 46.16 -8.46
N GLU A 554 -18.58 46.67 -8.09
CA GLU A 554 -18.27 48.10 -8.24
C GLU A 554 -18.26 48.56 -9.70
N LEU A 555 -17.71 47.76 -10.62
CA LEU A 555 -17.69 48.06 -12.05
C LEU A 555 -19.09 48.06 -12.65
N ILE A 556 -19.90 47.03 -12.38
CA ILE A 556 -21.27 46.90 -12.92
C ILE A 556 -22.13 48.07 -12.47
N VAL A 557 -22.05 48.47 -11.20
CA VAL A 557 -22.79 49.63 -10.69
C VAL A 557 -22.23 50.94 -11.28
N GLY A 558 -20.91 51.06 -11.44
CA GLY A 558 -20.26 52.23 -12.03
C GLY A 558 -20.55 52.43 -13.53
N LEU A 559 -20.78 51.35 -14.28
CA LEU A 559 -21.18 51.41 -15.69
C LEU A 559 -22.63 51.91 -15.87
N ARG A 560 -23.47 51.80 -14.84
CA ARG A 560 -24.85 52.27 -14.85
C ARG A 560 -24.88 53.79 -14.63
N ARG A 561 -24.61 54.55 -15.69
CA ARG A 561 -24.42 56.02 -15.69
C ARG A 561 -25.67 56.87 -15.37
N SER A 562 -26.86 56.29 -15.23
CA SER A 562 -28.07 57.04 -14.85
C SER A 562 -28.93 56.31 -13.82
N GLY A 563 -29.52 57.08 -12.91
CA GLY A 563 -30.43 56.61 -11.86
C GLY A 563 -29.84 56.62 -10.44
N LYS A 564 -30.70 56.28 -9.46
CA LYS A 564 -30.38 56.31 -8.01
C LYS A 564 -29.12 55.52 -7.63
N TRP A 565 -28.78 54.47 -8.38
CA TRP A 565 -27.61 53.62 -8.13
C TRP A 565 -26.25 54.29 -8.42
N SER A 566 -26.20 55.20 -9.40
CA SER A 566 -24.97 55.94 -9.73
C SER A 566 -24.58 56.91 -8.61
N GLN A 567 -25.57 57.57 -7.98
CA GLN A 567 -25.33 58.48 -6.86
C GLN A 567 -24.82 57.73 -5.63
N ARG A 568 -25.46 56.60 -5.28
CA ARG A 568 -25.05 55.75 -4.16
C ARG A 568 -23.63 55.17 -4.33
N HIS A 569 -23.20 54.89 -5.55
CA HIS A 569 -21.82 54.46 -5.83
C HIS A 569 -20.80 55.59 -5.68
N LEU A 570 -21.16 56.83 -6.02
CA LEU A 570 -20.31 57.99 -5.77
C LEU A 570 -20.12 58.22 -4.27
N GLU A 571 -21.18 58.07 -3.48
CA GLU A 571 -21.13 58.14 -2.01
C GLU A 571 -20.25 57.03 -1.40
N TRP A 572 -20.33 55.80 -1.92
CA TRP A 572 -19.43 54.71 -1.51
C TRP A 572 -17.95 55.09 -1.73
N LYS A 573 -17.61 55.67 -2.88
CA LYS A 573 -16.25 56.13 -3.19
C LYS A 573 -15.81 57.28 -2.28
N LEU A 574 -16.68 58.26 -2.05
CA LEU A 574 -16.42 59.39 -1.14
C LEU A 574 -16.16 58.89 0.29
N HIS A 575 -17.05 58.06 0.84
CA HIS A 575 -16.90 57.47 2.17
C HIS A 575 -15.63 56.59 2.27
N GLY A 576 -15.25 55.91 1.18
CA GLY A 576 -13.99 55.16 1.08
C GLY A 576 -12.75 56.05 1.16
N GLU A 577 -12.74 57.18 0.43
CA GLU A 577 -11.61 58.14 0.43
C GLU A 577 -11.45 58.87 1.77
N PHE A 578 -12.55 59.17 2.48
CA PHE A 578 -12.48 59.72 3.85
C PHE A 578 -11.66 58.83 4.80
N ARG A 579 -11.70 57.50 4.62
CA ARG A 579 -10.88 56.56 5.40
C ARG A 579 -9.39 56.74 5.12
N ARG A 580 -9.01 56.94 3.85
CA ARG A 580 -7.61 57.13 3.44
C ARG A 580 -7.04 58.41 4.04
N VAL A 581 -7.78 59.51 3.93
CA VAL A 581 -7.37 60.81 4.48
C VAL A 581 -7.25 60.76 6.00
N ALA A 582 -8.21 60.15 6.71
CA ALA A 582 -8.15 59.99 8.17
C ALA A 582 -6.97 59.11 8.64
N SER A 583 -6.57 58.11 7.85
CA SER A 583 -5.41 57.27 8.18
C SER A 583 -4.07 58.00 7.96
N GLN A 584 -3.99 58.87 6.95
CA GLN A 584 -2.80 59.67 6.66
C GLN A 584 -2.59 60.80 7.68
N SER A 585 -3.66 61.42 8.17
CA SER A 585 -3.59 62.44 9.22
C SER A 585 -3.13 61.85 10.57
N PHE A 586 -3.47 60.59 10.87
CA PHE A 586 -3.02 59.91 12.09
C PHE A 586 -1.52 59.55 12.07
N GLN A 587 -0.95 59.24 10.89
CA GLN A 587 0.50 59.00 10.74
C GLN A 587 1.34 60.28 10.86
N LEU A 588 0.77 61.45 10.54
CA LEU A 588 1.45 62.74 10.70
C LEU A 588 1.51 63.23 12.16
N THR A 589 0.78 62.59 13.08
CA THR A 589 0.71 62.95 14.51
C THR A 589 1.48 62.02 15.46
N SER A 590 2.22 61.01 14.98
CA SER A 590 3.07 60.21 15.88
C SER A 590 4.32 61.01 16.28
N PRO A 591 4.65 61.21 17.58
CA PRO A 591 5.85 61.93 17.98
C PRO A 591 7.10 61.16 17.55
N ARG A 592 8.07 61.84 16.93
CA ARG A 592 9.44 61.31 16.81
C ARG A 592 9.96 61.03 18.23
N PRO A 593 10.65 59.90 18.49
CA PRO A 593 11.35 59.73 19.75
C PRO A 593 12.46 60.77 19.82
N GLY A 594 12.26 61.76 20.69
CA GLY A 594 13.24 62.80 20.96
C GLY A 594 14.48 62.18 21.60
N GLY A 595 15.62 62.39 20.95
CA GLY A 595 16.91 62.21 21.59
C GLY A 595 17.10 63.29 22.66
N SER A 596 17.54 62.87 23.84
CA SER A 596 18.14 63.73 24.84
C SER A 596 19.44 63.06 25.31
N GLY A 597 20.57 63.62 24.90
CA GLY A 597 21.84 63.45 25.62
C GLY A 597 21.98 64.59 26.64
N TYR A 598 22.41 64.29 27.86
CA TYR A 598 23.78 64.50 28.35
C TYR A 598 23.90 64.16 29.86
N GLU A 599 25.07 63.63 30.20
CA GLU A 599 25.77 63.41 31.49
C GLU A 599 25.55 64.46 32.61
N PRO A 600 25.89 64.17 33.89
CA PRO A 600 26.98 63.30 34.39
C PRO A 600 26.58 62.04 35.18
#